data_AF-A0A967WIY0-F1
#
_entry.id   AF-A0A967WIY0-F1
#
_cell.length_a   1.000
_cell.length_b   1.000
_cell.length_c   1.000
_cell.angle_alpha   90.00
_cell.angle_beta   90.00
_cell.angle_gamma   90.00
#
_symmetry.space_group_name_H-M   'P 1'
#
loop_
_entity.id
_entity.type
_entity.pdbx_description
1 polymer ?
#
loop_
_entity_poly.entity_id
_entity_poly.type
_entity_poly.pdbx_seq_one_letter_code
_entity_poly.pdbx_strand_id
1 'polypeptide(L)'
;RLYLENTTRAYKRLGQLLVDARLAGVVDWNAIIDRTRALEGNPHWESPTEVLDEAFDAYQIDKWANQDYRVEVWIEKDALVGVIEQTCQDLDIDYFSCRGYPSISEVWKAARRLRRYTIHGQTPVVLHFSDHDPSGIDMTRDLDERLALFAGFPIEVHRMALLRRQVDHFGL
;
A
#
# COMPACT_ATOMS: atom_id res chain seq x y z
N ARG A 1 -1.41 18.44 -26.83
CA ARG A 1 -2.17 17.51 -25.97
C ARG A 1 -1.93 16.11 -26.50
N LEU A 2 -1.13 15.29 -25.80
CA LEU A 2 -0.74 13.93 -26.24
C LEU A 2 -1.84 12.95 -25.81
N TYR A 3 -2.85 12.76 -26.66
CA TYR A 3 -3.81 11.67 -26.49
C TYR A 3 -3.41 10.53 -27.43
N LEU A 4 -3.17 9.35 -26.86
CA LEU A 4 -3.03 8.12 -27.64
C LEU A 4 -4.43 7.55 -27.87
N GLU A 5 -4.74 7.22 -29.12
CA GLU A 5 -5.98 6.52 -29.44
C GLU A 5 -6.00 5.16 -28.74
N ASN A 6 -7.12 4.79 -28.14
CA ASN A 6 -7.29 3.51 -27.45
C ASN A 6 -7.47 2.37 -28.46
N THR A 7 -6.42 2.06 -29.20
CA THR A 7 -6.37 0.97 -30.17
C THR A 7 -5.29 -0.03 -29.75
N THR A 8 -5.49 -1.31 -30.10
CA THR A 8 -4.50 -2.37 -29.85
C THR A 8 -3.13 -2.03 -30.44
N ARG A 9 -3.10 -1.30 -31.56
CA ARG A 9 -1.86 -0.88 -32.22
C ARG A 9 -1.13 0.19 -31.42
N ALA A 10 -1.85 1.19 -30.90
CA ALA A 10 -1.27 2.23 -30.04
C ALA A 10 -0.75 1.62 -28.73
N TYR A 11 -1.49 0.66 -28.15
CA TYR A 11 -1.08 -0.06 -26.95
C TYR A 11 0.23 -0.83 -27.15
N LYS A 12 0.34 -1.62 -28.24
CA LYS A 12 1.58 -2.34 -28.58
C LYS A 12 2.76 -1.40 -28.78
N ARG A 13 2.52 -0.26 -29.44
CA ARG A 13 3.55 0.74 -29.69
C ARG A 13 4.03 1.41 -28.40
N LEU A 14 3.12 1.71 -27.47
CA LEU A 14 3.45 2.24 -26.16
C LEU A 14 4.29 1.24 -25.35
N GLY A 15 3.91 -0.04 -25.37
CA GLY A 15 4.65 -1.11 -24.71
C GLY A 15 6.10 -1.22 -25.22
N GLN A 16 6.30 -1.19 -26.54
CA GLN A 16 7.65 -1.25 -27.12
C GLN A 16 8.47 -0.01 -26.75
N LEU A 17 7.88 1.18 -26.81
CA LEU A 17 8.57 2.42 -26.49
C LEU A 17 8.99 2.49 -25.00
N LEU A 18 8.17 1.93 -24.11
CA LEU A 18 8.51 1.77 -22.69
C LEU A 18 9.67 0.80 -22.47
N VAL A 19 9.74 -0.29 -23.23
CA VAL A 19 10.87 -1.23 -23.18
C VAL A 19 12.16 -0.53 -23.61
N ASP A 20 12.13 0.16 -24.76
CA ASP A 20 13.31 0.85 -25.28
C ASP A 20 13.79 1.95 -24.32
N ALA A 21 12.86 2.70 -23.72
CA ALA A 21 13.18 3.74 -22.74
C ALA A 21 13.76 3.18 -21.44
N ARG A 22 13.31 2.00 -20.98
CA ARG A 22 13.87 1.30 -19.82
C ARG A 22 15.27 0.78 -20.07
N LEU A 23 15.49 0.14 -21.22
CA LEU A 23 16.80 -0.36 -21.63
C LEU A 23 17.81 0.79 -21.77
N ALA A 24 17.35 1.96 -22.21
CA ALA A 24 18.18 3.17 -22.29
C ALA A 24 18.38 3.89 -20.94
N GLY A 25 17.78 3.41 -19.84
CA GLY A 25 17.85 4.05 -18.52
C GLY A 25 17.09 5.38 -18.42
N VAL A 26 16.26 5.71 -19.40
CA VAL A 26 15.47 6.95 -19.45
C VAL A 26 14.21 6.84 -18.58
N VAL A 27 13.69 5.62 -18.43
CA VAL A 27 12.54 5.31 -17.58
C VAL A 27 12.96 4.25 -16.59
N ASP A 28 12.77 4.51 -15.29
CA ASP A 28 13.04 3.53 -14.25
C ASP A 28 12.16 2.28 -14.45
N TRP A 29 12.71 1.11 -14.15
CA TRP A 29 11.99 -0.16 -14.29
C TRP A 29 10.70 -0.18 -13.44
N ASN A 30 10.72 0.51 -12.29
CA ASN A 30 9.63 0.65 -11.34
C ASN A 30 8.68 1.82 -11.66
N ALA A 31 8.95 2.61 -12.70
CA ALA A 31 8.09 3.75 -13.05
C ALA A 31 6.67 3.35 -13.50
N ILE A 32 6.50 2.12 -14.00
CA ILE A 32 5.20 1.56 -14.43
C ILE A 32 5.18 0.05 -14.10
N ILE A 33 4.66 -0.31 -12.94
CA ILE A 33 4.65 -1.70 -12.46
C ILE A 33 3.26 -2.33 -12.67
N ASP A 34 3.21 -3.51 -13.28
CA ASP A 34 2.04 -4.40 -13.27
C ASP A 34 2.18 -5.38 -12.09
N ARG A 35 1.64 -5.00 -10.93
CA ARG A 35 1.76 -5.76 -9.67
C ARG A 35 0.99 -7.08 -9.67
N THR A 36 0.25 -7.40 -10.74
CA THR A 36 -0.55 -8.63 -10.82
C THR A 36 0.24 -9.87 -11.26
N ARG A 37 1.53 -9.72 -11.59
CA ARG A 37 2.37 -10.78 -12.17
C ARG A 37 3.66 -11.05 -11.38
N ALA A 38 3.55 -11.18 -10.06
CA ALA A 38 4.67 -11.72 -9.27
C ALA A 38 4.73 -13.25 -9.45
N LEU A 39 5.90 -13.77 -9.80
CA LEU A 39 6.17 -15.21 -9.76
C LEU A 39 6.31 -15.62 -8.29
N GLU A 40 5.36 -16.38 -7.76
CA GLU A 40 5.48 -16.97 -6.43
C GLU A 40 6.18 -18.33 -6.52
N GLY A 41 7.22 -18.52 -5.71
CA GLY A 41 7.98 -19.77 -5.61
C GLY A 41 8.65 -19.87 -4.25
N ASN A 42 9.03 -21.08 -3.84
CA ASN A 42 9.80 -21.26 -2.62
C ASN A 42 11.23 -20.74 -2.85
N PRO A 43 11.77 -19.91 -1.94
CA PRO A 43 13.17 -19.53 -2.04
C PRO A 43 14.04 -20.76 -1.76
N HIS A 44 15.08 -20.91 -2.57
CA HIS A 44 16.08 -21.97 -2.45
C HIS A 44 17.45 -21.31 -2.48
N TRP A 45 18.33 -21.73 -1.57
CA TRP A 45 19.69 -21.23 -1.46
C TRP A 45 20.64 -22.41 -1.47
N GLU A 46 21.79 -22.25 -2.14
CA GLU A 46 22.81 -23.30 -2.22
C GLU A 46 23.79 -23.23 -1.04
N SER A 47 23.82 -22.11 -0.31
CA SER A 47 24.67 -21.91 0.85
C SER A 47 24.06 -20.99 1.92
N PRO A 48 24.49 -21.12 3.19
CA PRO A 48 24.09 -20.18 4.25
C PRO A 48 24.50 -18.72 3.98
N THR A 49 25.55 -18.51 3.19
CA THR A 49 26.04 -17.15 2.87
C THR A 49 25.04 -16.38 2.02
N GLU A 50 24.39 -17.04 1.06
CA GLU A 50 23.36 -16.39 0.22
C GLU A 50 22.18 -15.86 1.05
N VAL A 51 21.80 -16.59 2.11
CA VAL A 51 20.76 -16.14 3.05
C VAL A 51 21.22 -14.91 3.83
N LEU A 52 22.51 -14.86 4.21
CA LEU A 52 23.07 -13.73 4.93
C LEU A 52 23.20 -12.49 4.04
N ASP A 53 23.58 -12.66 2.78
CA ASP A 53 23.67 -11.56 1.82
C ASP A 53 22.27 -10.97 1.55
N GLU A 54 21.26 -11.82 1.37
CA GLU A 54 19.87 -11.37 1.21
C GLU A 54 19.35 -10.64 2.47
N ALA A 55 19.65 -11.18 3.67
CA ALA A 55 19.29 -10.52 4.92
C ALA A 55 20.02 -9.19 5.12
N PHE A 56 21.27 -9.08 4.65
CA PHE A 56 22.06 -7.85 4.70
C PHE A 56 21.45 -6.78 3.81
N ASP A 57 21.11 -7.13 2.56
CA ASP A 57 20.48 -6.21 1.62
C ASP A 57 19.06 -5.79 2.04
N ALA A 58 18.32 -6.68 2.71
CA ALA A 58 16.98 -6.40 3.22
C ALA A 58 16.97 -5.66 4.57
N TYR A 59 18.13 -5.49 5.23
CA TYR A 59 18.18 -4.93 6.57
C TYR A 59 17.75 -3.46 6.58
N GLN A 60 16.69 -3.16 7.33
CA GLN A 60 16.23 -1.80 7.58
C GLN A 60 16.05 -1.58 9.09
N ILE A 61 16.40 -0.37 9.53
CA ILE A 61 16.14 0.07 10.89
C ILE A 61 14.71 0.59 10.94
N ASP A 62 13.89 0.02 11.84
CA ASP A 62 12.54 0.52 12.11
C ASP A 62 12.63 1.94 12.69
N LYS A 63 12.24 2.93 11.88
CA LYS A 63 12.29 4.36 12.27
C LYS A 63 11.22 4.71 13.32
N TRP A 64 10.22 3.85 13.50
CA TRP A 64 9.08 4.06 14.37
C TRP A 64 9.18 3.33 15.71
N ALA A 65 10.19 2.48 15.92
CA ALA A 65 10.32 1.64 17.12
C ALA A 65 10.20 2.41 18.45
N ASN A 66 10.62 3.67 18.48
CA ASN A 66 10.59 4.52 19.68
C ASN A 66 9.51 5.62 19.64
N GLN A 67 8.55 5.53 18.70
CA GLN A 67 7.44 6.48 18.60
C GLN A 67 6.22 5.96 19.36
N ASP A 68 5.51 6.87 20.03
CA ASP A 68 4.28 6.56 20.79
C ASP A 68 3.15 6.05 19.89
N TYR A 69 3.16 6.45 18.62
CA TYR A 69 2.16 6.07 17.61
C TYR A 69 2.79 5.20 16.55
N ARG A 70 2.03 4.26 15.98
CA ARG A 70 2.43 3.42 14.84
C ARG A 70 1.40 3.56 13.74
N VAL A 71 1.76 4.32 12.70
CA VAL A 71 0.83 4.68 11.62
C VAL A 71 0.90 3.65 10.49
N GLU A 72 -0.26 3.26 9.96
CA GLU A 72 -0.39 2.54 8.69
C GLU A 72 -1.29 3.32 7.72
N VAL A 73 -1.00 3.25 6.41
CA VAL A 73 -1.80 3.89 5.36
C VAL A 73 -2.56 2.86 4.54
N TRP A 74 -3.88 2.91 4.55
CA TRP A 74 -4.72 1.94 3.87
C TRP A 74 -5.48 2.62 2.73
N ILE A 75 -5.41 2.06 1.52
CA ILE A 75 -6.11 2.61 0.35
C ILE A 75 -7.09 1.60 -0.22
N GLU A 76 -8.30 2.06 -0.55
CA GLU A 76 -9.30 1.27 -1.25
C GLU A 76 -8.82 0.74 -2.60
N LYS A 77 -8.23 1.61 -3.43
CA LYS A 77 -7.95 1.32 -4.85
C LYS A 77 -6.48 1.05 -5.11
N ASP A 78 -6.20 -0.12 -5.68
CA ASP A 78 -4.84 -0.55 -6.06
C ASP A 78 -4.13 0.43 -7.00
N ALA A 79 -4.90 1.06 -7.90
CA ALA A 79 -4.38 2.06 -8.84
C ALA A 79 -3.77 3.30 -8.16
N LEU A 80 -4.13 3.57 -6.90
CA LEU A 80 -3.61 4.71 -6.14
C LEU A 80 -2.37 4.37 -5.30
N VAL A 81 -1.96 3.10 -5.24
CA VAL A 81 -0.78 2.69 -4.47
C VAL A 81 0.47 3.42 -4.95
N GLY A 82 0.68 3.51 -6.26
CA GLY A 82 1.83 4.22 -6.84
C GLY A 82 1.90 5.71 -6.51
N VAL A 83 0.79 6.31 -6.05
CA VAL A 83 0.77 7.73 -5.62
C VAL A 83 1.32 7.89 -4.21
N ILE A 84 1.03 6.95 -3.30
CA ILE A 84 1.46 7.05 -1.90
C ILE A 84 2.77 6.32 -1.61
N GLU A 85 3.14 5.35 -2.46
CA GLU A 85 4.23 4.42 -2.21
C GLU A 85 5.54 5.13 -1.89
N GLN A 86 5.92 6.11 -2.72
CA GLN A 86 7.13 6.89 -2.50
C GLN A 86 7.12 7.58 -1.13
N THR A 87 6.00 8.23 -0.78
CA THR A 87 5.88 8.95 0.50
C THR A 87 5.91 8.00 1.68
N CYS A 88 5.25 6.84 1.58
CA CYS A 88 5.23 5.85 2.64
C CYS A 88 6.62 5.22 2.82
N GLN A 89 7.35 4.92 1.75
CA GLN A 89 8.71 4.42 1.81
C GLN A 89 9.68 5.44 2.42
N ASP A 90 9.59 6.71 2.01
CA ASP A 90 10.44 7.78 2.55
C ASP A 90 10.24 7.93 4.07
N LEU A 91 8.98 7.85 4.53
CA LEU A 91 8.57 7.97 5.93
C LEU A 91 8.62 6.65 6.73
N ASP A 92 8.97 5.53 6.11
CA ASP A 92 8.96 4.20 6.73
C ASP A 92 7.59 3.81 7.33
N ILE A 93 6.52 4.13 6.59
CA ILE A 93 5.13 3.85 6.94
C ILE A 93 4.65 2.64 6.14
N ASP A 94 4.13 1.64 6.84
CA ASP A 94 3.48 0.49 6.21
C ASP A 94 2.20 0.95 5.47
N TYR A 95 2.00 0.43 4.25
CA TYR A 95 0.78 0.69 3.50
C TYR A 95 0.10 -0.58 2.99
N PHE A 96 -1.23 -0.52 2.83
CA PHE A 96 -2.06 -1.65 2.43
C PHE A 96 -3.10 -1.25 1.38
N SER A 97 -3.24 -2.05 0.33
CA SER A 97 -4.26 -1.90 -0.71
C SER A 97 -5.43 -2.85 -0.42
N CYS A 98 -6.59 -2.31 -0.07
CA CYS A 98 -7.77 -3.07 0.30
C CYS A 98 -8.48 -3.72 -0.89
N ARG A 99 -8.33 -3.13 -2.10
CA ARG A 99 -8.99 -3.54 -3.34
C ARG A 99 -10.52 -3.64 -3.18
N GLY A 100 -11.11 -2.62 -2.57
CA GLY A 100 -12.49 -2.67 -2.05
C GLY A 100 -12.50 -3.21 -0.62
N TYR A 101 -13.51 -4.00 -0.24
CA TYR A 101 -13.60 -4.58 1.10
C TYR A 101 -12.53 -5.67 1.30
N PRO A 102 -11.62 -5.54 2.28
CA PRO A 102 -10.64 -6.59 2.55
C PRO A 102 -11.32 -7.87 3.02
N SER A 103 -10.68 -9.00 2.71
CA SER A 103 -11.13 -10.29 3.20
C SER A 103 -11.00 -10.40 4.72
N ILE A 104 -11.81 -11.25 5.33
CA ILE A 104 -11.77 -11.48 6.77
C ILE A 104 -10.39 -11.94 7.27
N SER A 105 -9.67 -12.71 6.45
CA SER A 105 -8.33 -13.21 6.78
C SER A 105 -7.29 -12.09 6.74
N GLU A 106 -7.41 -11.13 5.84
CA GLU A 106 -6.55 -9.93 5.79
C GLU A 106 -6.79 -9.04 7.00
N VAL A 107 -8.06 -8.74 7.34
CA VAL A 107 -8.38 -7.93 8.52
C VAL A 107 -7.93 -8.62 9.80
N TRP A 108 -8.09 -9.96 9.91
CA TRP A 108 -7.60 -10.72 11.05
C TRP A 108 -6.07 -10.63 11.19
N LYS A 109 -5.32 -10.82 10.09
CA LYS A 109 -3.86 -10.69 10.08
C LYS A 109 -3.43 -9.28 10.49
N ALA A 110 -4.08 -8.25 9.94
CA ALA A 110 -3.84 -6.86 10.27
C ALA A 110 -4.10 -6.57 11.75
N ALA A 111 -5.26 -6.98 12.28
CA ALA A 111 -5.60 -6.77 13.69
C ALA A 111 -4.61 -7.47 14.64
N ARG A 112 -4.12 -8.66 14.30
CA ARG A 112 -3.04 -9.32 15.05
C ARG A 112 -1.72 -8.54 15.00
N ARG A 113 -1.38 -7.95 13.84
CA ARG A 113 -0.21 -7.06 13.69
C ARG A 113 -0.36 -5.79 14.55
N LEU A 114 -1.47 -5.07 14.43
CA LEU A 114 -1.73 -3.85 15.21
C LEU A 114 -1.73 -4.13 16.72
N ARG A 115 -2.26 -5.28 17.16
CA ARG A 115 -2.17 -5.74 18.54
C ARG A 115 -0.73 -5.90 19.04
N ARG A 116 0.20 -6.33 18.17
CA ARG A 116 1.62 -6.39 18.56
C ARG A 116 2.20 -5.01 18.82
N TYR A 117 1.85 -4.00 18.01
CA TYR A 117 2.28 -2.62 18.25
C TYR A 117 1.84 -2.13 19.64
N THR A 118 0.59 -2.40 20.01
CA THR A 118 0.08 -2.09 21.36
C THR A 118 0.81 -2.83 22.48
N ILE A 119 1.14 -4.11 22.29
CA ILE A 119 1.94 -4.88 23.27
C ILE A 119 3.34 -4.25 23.45
N HIS A 120 3.89 -3.65 22.40
CA HIS A 120 5.16 -2.94 22.44
C HIS A 120 5.05 -1.48 22.90
N GLY A 121 3.88 -1.06 23.41
CA GLY A 121 3.68 0.28 23.98
C GLY A 121 3.30 1.36 22.96
N GLN A 122 3.04 0.98 21.71
CA GLN A 122 2.66 1.93 20.66
C GLN A 122 1.15 1.97 20.44
N THR A 123 0.64 3.12 20.01
CA THR A 123 -0.77 3.31 19.66
C THR A 123 -0.93 3.15 18.14
N PRO A 124 -1.52 2.04 17.64
CA PRO A 124 -1.74 1.86 16.22
C PRO A 124 -2.79 2.82 15.68
N VAL A 125 -2.48 3.46 14.55
CA VAL A 125 -3.37 4.40 13.85
C VAL A 125 -3.43 4.03 12.37
N VAL A 126 -4.63 3.84 11.83
CA VAL A 126 -4.86 3.53 10.43
C VAL A 126 -5.40 4.77 9.72
N LEU A 127 -4.68 5.27 8.72
CA LEU A 127 -5.12 6.33 7.84
C LEU A 127 -5.74 5.72 6.58
N HIS A 128 -7.07 5.79 6.46
CA HIS A 128 -7.82 5.17 5.39
C HIS A 128 -8.17 6.19 4.28
N PHE A 129 -7.85 5.84 3.03
CA PHE A 129 -8.05 6.63 1.83
C PHE A 129 -9.04 5.91 0.90
N SER A 130 -10.23 6.49 0.72
CA SER A 130 -11.34 5.88 0.00
C SER A 130 -12.27 6.93 -0.64
N ASP A 131 -12.89 6.60 -1.77
CA ASP A 131 -13.74 7.52 -2.53
C ASP A 131 -14.89 8.12 -1.69
N HIS A 132 -15.27 9.37 -1.97
CA HIS A 132 -16.38 10.04 -1.27
C HIS A 132 -17.75 9.60 -1.76
N ASP A 133 -18.04 8.31 -1.63
CA ASP A 133 -19.34 7.70 -1.92
C ASP A 133 -19.84 6.88 -0.71
N PRO A 134 -21.11 6.40 -0.73
CA PRO A 134 -21.65 5.60 0.36
C PRO A 134 -20.84 4.33 0.65
N SER A 135 -20.26 3.68 -0.37
CA SER A 135 -19.42 2.49 -0.20
C SER A 135 -18.12 2.78 0.55
N GLY A 136 -17.44 3.89 0.24
CA GLY A 136 -16.19 4.25 0.91
C GLY A 136 -16.37 4.64 2.38
N ILE A 137 -17.51 5.28 2.70
CA ILE A 137 -17.91 5.53 4.10
C ILE A 137 -18.16 4.20 4.81
N ASP A 138 -18.98 3.34 4.22
CA ASP A 138 -19.36 2.04 4.79
C ASP A 138 -18.13 1.14 5.01
N MET A 139 -17.20 1.13 4.07
CA MET A 139 -15.96 0.36 4.16
C MET A 139 -15.04 0.85 5.28
N THR A 140 -14.97 2.17 5.52
CA THR A 140 -14.23 2.70 6.69
C THR A 140 -14.85 2.21 7.99
N ARG A 141 -16.18 2.23 8.09
CA ARG A 141 -16.91 1.72 9.27
C ARG A 141 -16.67 0.23 9.46
N ASP A 142 -16.80 -0.56 8.39
CA ASP A 142 -16.58 -2.02 8.41
C ASP A 142 -15.14 -2.37 8.83
N LEU A 143 -14.15 -1.62 8.36
CA LEU A 143 -12.75 -1.75 8.78
C LEU A 143 -12.59 -1.50 10.28
N ASP A 144 -13.12 -0.39 10.79
CA ASP A 144 -13.05 -0.02 12.20
C ASP A 144 -13.68 -1.10 13.09
N GLU A 145 -14.91 -1.53 12.78
CA GLU A 145 -15.63 -2.57 13.52
C GLU A 145 -14.87 -3.91 13.53
N ARG A 146 -14.38 -4.36 12.38
CA ARG A 146 -13.69 -5.66 12.27
C ARG A 146 -12.30 -5.63 12.86
N LEU A 147 -11.55 -4.53 12.70
CA LEU A 147 -10.25 -4.37 13.34
C LEU A 147 -10.40 -4.36 14.85
N ALA A 148 -11.37 -3.61 15.39
CA ALA A 148 -11.63 -3.60 16.83
C ALA A 148 -12.04 -4.98 17.36
N LEU A 149 -12.94 -5.68 16.64
CA LEU A 149 -13.36 -7.04 16.96
C LEU A 149 -12.17 -8.00 17.02
N PHE A 150 -11.34 -8.03 15.97
CA PHE A 150 -10.22 -8.97 15.87
C PHE A 150 -9.02 -8.54 16.68
N ALA A 151 -8.84 -7.28 17.04
CA ALA A 151 -7.77 -6.82 17.92
C ALA A 151 -8.13 -7.08 19.39
N GLY A 152 -9.42 -6.99 19.73
CA GLY A 152 -9.95 -7.09 21.09
C GLY A 152 -9.92 -5.75 21.85
N PHE A 153 -9.71 -4.65 21.15
CA PHE A 153 -9.71 -3.27 21.66
C PHE A 153 -9.91 -2.30 20.49
N PRO A 154 -10.37 -1.06 20.73
CA PRO A 154 -10.56 -0.06 19.67
C PRO A 154 -9.25 0.24 18.93
N ILE A 155 -9.31 0.31 17.61
CA ILE A 155 -8.20 0.75 16.75
C ILE A 155 -8.62 2.10 16.15
N GLU A 156 -7.73 3.09 16.14
CA GLU A 156 -8.06 4.37 15.51
C GLU A 156 -8.00 4.25 13.99
N VAL A 157 -9.17 4.33 13.32
CA VAL A 157 -9.27 4.39 11.86
C VAL A 157 -9.73 5.78 11.43
N HIS A 158 -8.83 6.57 10.86
CA HIS A 158 -9.11 7.92 10.40
C HIS A 158 -9.26 7.94 8.88
N ARG A 159 -10.42 8.36 8.40
CA ARG A 159 -10.63 8.60 6.98
C ARG A 159 -9.99 9.93 6.55
N MET A 160 -9.00 9.88 5.66
CA MET A 160 -8.19 11.06 5.31
C MET A 160 -8.47 11.64 3.91
N ALA A 161 -9.09 10.85 3.02
CA ALA A 161 -9.59 11.31 1.72
C ALA A 161 -10.63 10.33 1.17
N LEU A 162 -11.44 10.72 0.18
CA LEU A 162 -11.79 12.12 -0.13
C LEU A 162 -12.79 12.61 0.93
N LEU A 163 -12.44 13.64 1.69
CA LEU A 163 -13.33 14.32 2.62
C LEU A 163 -14.09 15.42 1.84
N ARG A 164 -15.34 15.72 2.20
CA ARG A 164 -16.14 16.74 1.51
C ARG A 164 -15.43 18.09 1.39
N ARG A 165 -14.72 18.49 2.45
CA ARG A 165 -13.88 19.71 2.47
C ARG A 165 -12.76 19.72 1.41
N GLN A 166 -12.22 18.56 1.04
CA GLN A 166 -11.20 18.44 -0.01
C GLN A 166 -11.84 18.52 -1.40
N VAL A 167 -13.03 17.94 -1.57
CA VAL A 167 -13.81 18.08 -2.82
C VAL A 167 -14.11 19.56 -3.08
N ASP A 168 -14.63 20.26 -2.07
CA ASP A 168 -14.97 21.67 -2.19
C ASP A 168 -13.72 22.57 -2.37
N HIS A 169 -12.58 22.22 -1.75
CA HIS A 169 -11.32 22.99 -1.85
C HIS A 169 -10.57 22.77 -3.17
N PHE A 170 -10.56 21.54 -3.69
CA PHE A 170 -9.83 21.19 -4.92
C PHE A 170 -10.70 21.20 -6.18
N GLY A 171 -12.01 21.49 -6.06
CA GLY A 171 -12.94 21.59 -7.19
C GLY A 171 -13.16 20.26 -7.92
N LEU A 172 -13.18 19.16 -7.15
CA LEU A 172 -13.39 17.79 -7.65
C LEU A 172 -14.88 17.47 -7.86
#